data_AF-A0A538HQX4-F1
#
_entry.id   AF-A0A538HQX4-F1
#
_cell.length_a   1.000
_cell.length_b   1.000
_cell.length_c   1.000
_cell.angle_alpha   90.00
_cell.angle_beta   90.00
_cell.angle_gamma   90.00
#
_symmetry.space_group_name_H-M   'P 1'
#
loop_
_entity.id
_entity.type
_entity.pdbx_description
1 polymer ?
#
loop_
_entity_poly.entity_id
_entity_poly.type
_entity_poly.pdbx_seq_one_letter_code
_entity_poly.pdbx_strand_id
1 'polypeptide(L)' 'MPNVGPWEIILLLLLALLLFGAKRLPEIGRSMGKGMREFKDSLGGKDDDDRPELPVGTQDTTAAAPPRERDTVR' A
#
# COMPACT_ATOMS: atom_id res chain seq x y z
N MET A 1 -10.12 -20.13 29.13
CA MET A 1 -10.54 -19.15 28.11
C MET A 1 -9.96 -19.63 26.79
N PRO A 2 -10.75 -19.76 25.70
CA PRO A 2 -10.19 -20.11 24.40
C PRO A 2 -9.21 -19.01 23.98
N ASN A 3 -7.93 -19.35 23.97
CA ASN A 3 -6.89 -18.45 23.50
C ASN A 3 -6.87 -18.57 21.98
N VAL A 4 -7.43 -17.58 21.29
CA VAL A 4 -7.31 -17.48 19.83
C VAL A 4 -5.84 -17.26 19.50
N GLY A 5 -5.20 -18.34 19.06
CA GLY A 5 -3.81 -18.32 18.64
C GLY A 5 -3.63 -17.66 17.27
N PRO A 6 -2.37 -17.34 16.91
CA PRO A 6 -2.02 -16.89 15.56
C PRO A 6 -2.52 -17.85 14.47
N TRP A 7 -2.64 -19.15 14.79
CA TRP A 7 -3.10 -20.18 13.86
C TRP A 7 -4.59 -20.03 13.51
N GLU A 8 -5.44 -19.77 14.50
CA GLU A 8 -6.87 -19.54 14.30
C GLU A 8 -7.13 -18.24 13.52
N ILE A 9 -6.32 -17.21 13.75
CA ILE A 9 -6.39 -15.96 12.98
C ILE A 9 -6.07 -16.22 11.50
N ILE A 10 -5.04 -17.01 11.20
CA ILE A 10 -4.70 -17.39 9.82
C ILE A 10 -5.86 -18.16 9.16
N LEU A 11 -6.49 -19.08 9.90
CA LEU A 11 -7.62 -19.86 9.38
C LEU A 11 -8.83 -18.96 9.06
N LEU A 12 -9.15 -18.00 9.94
CA LEU A 12 -10.18 -16.99 9.67
C LEU A 12 -9.82 -16.12 8.46
N LEU A 13 -8.57 -15.70 8.36
CA LEU A 13 -8.09 -14.87 7.26
C LEU A 13 -8.23 -15.62 5.93
N LEU A 14 -7.91 -16.92 5.92
CA LEU A 14 -8.06 -17.78 4.74
C LEU A 14 -9.52 -17.92 4.31
N LEU A 15 -10.44 -18.09 5.28
CA LEU A 15 -11.87 -18.14 5.02
C LEU A 15 -12.39 -16.80 4.47
N ALA A 16 -11.98 -15.68 5.06
CA ALA A 16 -12.30 -14.35 4.55
C ALA A 16 -11.72 -14.15 3.14
N LEU A 17 -10.52 -14.65 2.87
CA LEU A 17 -9.90 -14.60 1.55
C LEU A 17 -10.69 -15.40 0.50
N LEU A 18 -11.33 -16.49 0.91
CA LEU A 18 -12.19 -17.28 0.02
C LEU A 18 -13.49 -16.55 -0.32
N LEU A 19 -14.08 -15.84 0.65
CA LEU A 19 -15.31 -15.06 0.46
C LEU A 19 -15.08 -13.76 -0.31
N PHE A 20 -14.07 -12.98 0.08
CA PHE A 20 -13.78 -11.66 -0.48
C PHE A 20 -12.77 -11.70 -1.64
N GLY A 21 -11.97 -12.76 -1.73
CA GLY A 21 -10.88 -12.90 -2.71
C GLY A 21 -9.54 -12.37 -2.21
N ALA A 22 -8.44 -12.99 -2.67
CA ALA A 22 -7.06 -12.61 -2.31
C ALA A 22 -6.66 -11.18 -2.68
N LYS A 23 -7.35 -10.56 -3.63
CA LYS A 23 -7.07 -9.20 -4.11
C LYS A 23 -7.76 -8.11 -3.28
N ARG A 24 -8.92 -8.40 -2.66
CA ARG A 24 -9.74 -7.38 -2.01
C ARG A 24 -9.29 -7.01 -0.60
N LEU A 25 -8.81 -7.99 0.17
CA LEU A 25 -8.23 -7.73 1.50
C LEU A 25 -7.07 -6.71 1.48
N PRO A 26 -6.03 -6.89 0.64
CA PRO A 26 -4.92 -5.93 0.59
C PRO A 26 -5.32 -4.59 -0.03
N GLU A 27 -6.30 -4.57 -0.93
CA GLU A 27 -6.84 -3.35 -1.53
C GLU A 27 -7.51 -2.45 -0.48
N ILE A 28 -8.38 -3.03 0.35
CA ILE A 28 -9.05 -2.35 1.47
C ILE A 28 -8.02 -1.94 2.54
N GLY A 29 -7.06 -2.81 2.86
CA GLY A 29 -5.99 -2.48 3.80
C GLY A 29 -5.12 -1.30 3.34
N ARG A 30 -4.82 -1.21 2.03
CA ARG A 30 -4.07 -0.08 1.47
C ARG A 30 -4.84 1.23 1.52
N SER A 31 -6.14 1.24 1.18
CA SER A 31 -6.94 2.47 1.23
C SER A 31 -7.16 2.93 2.67
N MET A 32 -7.46 1.99 3.57
CA MET A 32 -7.62 2.25 5.00
C MET A 32 -6.30 2.71 5.65
N GLY A 33 -5.18 2.11 5.27
CA GLY A 33 -3.86 2.47 5.78
C GLY A 33 -3.45 3.90 5.41
N LYS A 34 -3.74 4.34 4.18
CA LYS A 34 -3.53 5.74 3.75
C LYS A 34 -4.36 6.71 4.59
N GLY A 35 -5.66 6.45 4.74
CA GLY A 35 -6.54 7.29 5.56
C GLY A 35 -6.14 7.31 7.04
N MET A 36 -5.73 6.17 7.59
CA MET A 36 -5.23 6.09 8.98
C MET A 36 -3.92 6.86 9.15
N ARG A 37 -3.03 6.84 8.16
CA ARG A 37 -1.79 7.62 8.17
C ARG A 37 -2.07 9.12 8.15
N GLU A 38 -2.91 9.58 7.22
CA GLU A 38 -3.33 10.98 7.13
C GLU A 38 -4.05 11.44 8.40
N PHE A 39 -4.89 10.58 8.99
CA PHE A 39 -5.58 10.83 10.25
C PHE A 39 -4.59 10.95 11.42
N LYS A 40 -3.63 10.03 11.54
CA LYS A 40 -2.56 10.11 12.54
C LYS A 40 -1.71 11.37 12.34
N ASP A 41 -1.36 11.70 11.12
CA ASP A 41 -0.52 12.86 10.80
C ASP A 41 -1.22 14.18 11.12
N SER A 42 -2.56 14.21 10.96
CA SER A 42 -3.40 15.36 11.34
C SER A 42 -3.61 15.49 12.85
N LEU A 43 -3.71 14.36 13.57
CA LEU A 43 -3.89 14.34 15.02
C LEU A 43 -2.58 14.53 15.81
N GLY A 44 -1.48 14.00 15.29
CA GLY A 44 -0.17 13.94 15.95
C GLY A 44 0.83 14.92 15.36
N GLY A 45 0.37 16.10 14.95
CA GLY A 45 1.12 17.17 14.28
C GLY A 45 2.64 17.03 14.28
N LYS A 46 3.18 16.53 13.16
CA LYS A 46 4.55 16.74 12.67
C LYS A 46 5.68 16.51 13.70
N ASP A 47 5.88 15.25 14.10
CA ASP A 47 7.09 14.79 14.82
C ASP A 47 8.14 14.11 13.91
N ASP A 48 7.98 14.15 12.59
CA ASP A 48 8.92 13.54 11.64
C ASP A 48 9.50 14.61 10.67
N ASP A 49 10.32 15.53 11.16
CA ASP A 49 11.13 16.44 10.31
C ASP A 49 12.54 15.89 9.97
N ASP A 50 12.90 14.66 10.36
CA ASP A 50 14.25 14.11 10.09
C ASP A 50 14.26 12.61 9.69
N ARG A 51 13.53 12.24 8.63
CA ARG A 51 13.84 10.98 7.93
C ARG A 51 14.01 11.27 6.43
N PRO A 52 15.20 11.02 5.84
CA PRO A 52 15.36 11.10 4.40
C PRO A 52 14.32 10.18 3.76
N GLU A 53 13.45 10.78 2.96
CA GLU A 53 12.40 10.09 2.24
C GLU A 53 13.03 9.00 1.36
N LEU A 54 13.02 7.76 1.87
CA LEU A 54 13.12 6.61 0.98
C LEU A 54 11.85 6.64 0.12
N PRO A 55 11.98 6.66 -1.21
CA PRO A 55 10.85 6.82 -2.11
C PRO A 55 9.99 5.56 -2.06
N VAL A 56 9.06 5.50 -1.12
CA VAL A 56 8.07 4.44 -1.03
C VAL A 56 6.84 4.89 -1.80
N GLY A 57 6.88 4.63 -3.12
CA GLY A 57 5.68 4.51 -3.92
C GLY A 57 5.75 5.11 -5.31
N THR A 58 6.29 4.36 -6.28
CA THR A 58 5.68 4.18 -7.62
C THR A 58 6.28 2.91 -8.23
N GLN A 59 5.70 1.76 -7.92
CA GLN A 59 5.70 0.63 -8.86
C GLN A 59 4.31 0.57 -9.51
N ASP A 60 3.89 1.69 -10.10
CA ASP A 60 3.07 1.65 -11.30
C ASP A 60 4.06 1.58 -12.45
N THR A 61 4.34 0.35 -12.92
CA THR A 61 4.94 0.16 -14.25
C THR A 61 3.89 0.57 -15.29
N THR A 62 3.78 1.87 -15.50
CA THR A 62 3.32 2.50 -16.73
C THR A 62 4.25 3.66 -17.00
N ALA A 63 5.50 3.32 -17.30
CA ALA A 63 6.38 4.14 -18.12
C ALA A 63 6.32 3.58 -19.55
N ALA A 64 5.14 3.71 -20.16
CA ALA A 64 4.99 3.66 -21.61
C ALA A 64 4.96 5.11 -22.12
N ALA A 65 5.88 5.39 -23.06
CA ALA A 65 6.04 6.57 -23.92
C ALA A 65 6.76 7.81 -23.34
N PRO A 66 7.60 8.53 -24.14
CA PRO A 66 7.60 8.57 -25.61
C PRO A 66 8.91 8.16 -26.31
N PRO A 67 8.83 7.74 -27.59
CA PRO A 67 9.97 7.69 -28.51
C PRO A 67 10.71 9.03 -28.51
N ARG A 68 12.00 9.02 -28.15
CA ARG A 68 12.90 10.13 -28.44
C ARG A 68 13.27 10.06 -29.91
N GLU A 69 12.36 10.52 -30.75
CA GLU A 69 12.63 10.89 -32.13
C GLU A 69 13.54 12.12 -32.07
N ARG A 70 14.85 11.89 -32.10
CA ARG A 70 15.83 12.95 -32.28
C ARG A 70 15.70 13.46 -33.70
N ASP A 71 15.00 14.57 -33.79
CA ASP A 71 15.10 15.59 -34.83
C ASP A 71 16.53 15.70 -35.42
N THR A 72 16.56 15.69 -36.75
CA THR A 72 17.33 16.60 -37.62
C THR A 72 18.83 16.74 -37.37
N VAL A 73 19.64 15.96 -38.11
CA VAL A 73 20.86 16.48 -38.77
C VAL A 73 21.07 15.69 -40.06
N ARG A 74 20.61 16.20 -41.20
CA ARG A 74 21.21 16.02 -42.53
C ARG A 74 20.74 17.11 -43.48
#